data_AF-A0A6N2CF02-F1
#
_entry.id   AF-A0A6N2CF02-F1
#
_cell.length_a   1.000
_cell.length_b   1.000
_cell.length_c   1.000
_cell.angle_alpha   90.00
_cell.angle_beta   90.00
_cell.angle_gamma   90.00
#
_symmetry.space_group_name_H-M   'P 1'
#
loop_
_entity.id
_entity.type
_entity.pdbx_description
1 polymer ?
#
loop_
_entity_poly.entity_id
_entity_poly.type
_entity_poly.pdbx_seq_one_letter_code
_entity_poly.pdbx_strand_id
1 'polypeptide(L)'
;MHLSENEGIEKKSFVVTGGLGFIGAALCVELVRRGARLVKAFDLRTHSPWSSQLRQYGVQIIQGDITDKQHVQKALQGSDCVFHLASYGMSGKEMLQYSRVDEVNINGTCHIIDACLHHHIKRLVYVSTPNVVYGGKEILNGNENLPYFPIDDHVDPYGRSKSIAEQLVLKSNRRPFSKKNGECLYTCAIRPAAIYGPGEERHLPRIITLTKLGLFPFKIGSPNVKSDWVYVDNLVLALLLASMGLLDDIPGREGHPIAAGQPYFISDGSPINSFEFLRPLLKSLDYDLPKTSLAVSHALLLGRIFWAFYSFLYPWLNSRWLPQPLILPAEVYKVGVTHYFSFLKAKEELGYVPMVSCKEGMAATIAYWQERKRRSLDGPTIWAWLFCVIGMLGLFAAAYLPDYGPIPLIRAVHLFFFRSILALKVIFVLAAAAHVGEAIYAWNVAKTIDPANARGWFWQTFALGIFSLRLLLKRAKK
;
A
#
# COMPACT_ATOMS: atom_id res chain seq x y z
N MET A 1 2.35 -29.69 -13.23
CA MET A 1 1.45 -29.33 -14.34
C MET A 1 2.32 -29.13 -15.57
N HIS A 2 2.23 -30.00 -16.59
CA HIS A 2 2.98 -29.86 -17.84
C HIS A 2 2.12 -29.14 -18.88
N LEU A 3 1.67 -27.93 -18.55
CA LEU A 3 1.14 -26.99 -19.56
C LEU A 3 2.32 -26.25 -20.17
N SER A 4 2.22 -25.84 -21.44
CA SER A 4 3.18 -24.86 -21.95
C SER A 4 3.08 -23.56 -21.14
N GLU A 5 4.16 -22.79 -21.02
CA GLU A 5 4.18 -21.56 -20.18
C GLU A 5 3.09 -20.53 -20.56
N ASN A 6 2.54 -20.61 -21.78
CA ASN A 6 1.57 -19.66 -22.33
C ASN A 6 0.18 -20.26 -22.60
N GLU A 7 -0.06 -21.51 -22.17
CA GLU A 7 -1.31 -22.21 -22.45
C GLU A 7 -2.52 -21.49 -21.84
N GLY A 8 -3.59 -21.32 -22.63
CA GLY A 8 -4.77 -20.55 -22.19
C GLY A 8 -4.54 -19.04 -22.04
N ILE A 9 -3.36 -18.53 -22.43
CA ILE A 9 -3.02 -17.10 -22.50
C ILE A 9 -2.86 -16.64 -23.94
N GLU A 10 -2.11 -17.39 -24.75
CA GLU A 10 -1.87 -17.01 -26.14
C GLU A 10 -3.18 -16.84 -26.91
N LYS A 11 -3.29 -15.75 -27.70
CA LYS A 11 -4.45 -15.42 -28.53
C LYS A 11 -5.78 -15.17 -27.78
N LYS A 12 -5.79 -15.24 -26.43
CA LYS A 12 -6.95 -14.94 -25.58
C LYS A 12 -7.03 -13.45 -25.23
N SER A 13 -8.22 -13.04 -24.79
CA SER A 13 -8.55 -11.66 -24.39
C SER A 13 -8.79 -11.56 -22.89
N PHE A 14 -8.15 -10.61 -22.23
CA PHE A 14 -8.14 -10.49 -20.78
C PHE A 14 -8.63 -9.12 -20.34
N VAL A 15 -9.32 -9.09 -19.19
CA VAL A 15 -9.64 -7.86 -18.48
C VAL A 15 -9.01 -7.92 -17.10
N VAL A 16 -8.26 -6.88 -16.73
CA VAL A 16 -7.70 -6.70 -15.40
C VAL A 16 -8.37 -5.48 -14.76
N THR A 17 -9.24 -5.71 -13.78
CA THR A 17 -9.81 -4.62 -12.98
C THR A 17 -8.77 -4.11 -12.00
N GLY A 18 -8.69 -2.80 -11.75
CA GLY A 18 -7.55 -2.22 -11.04
C GLY A 18 -6.26 -2.30 -11.86
N GLY A 19 -6.38 -2.35 -13.19
CA GLY A 19 -5.27 -2.57 -14.13
C GLY A 19 -4.24 -1.44 -14.17
N LEU A 20 -4.54 -0.27 -13.58
CA LEU A 20 -3.55 0.81 -13.40
C LEU A 20 -2.90 0.80 -12.00
N GLY A 21 -3.24 -0.17 -11.15
CA GLY A 21 -2.61 -0.38 -9.84
C GLY A 21 -1.33 -1.21 -9.91
N PHE A 22 -0.60 -1.25 -8.80
CA PHE A 22 0.71 -1.92 -8.66
C PHE A 22 0.74 -3.34 -9.25
N ILE A 23 -0.16 -4.20 -8.81
CA ILE A 23 -0.22 -5.60 -9.28
C ILE A 23 -0.84 -5.69 -10.67
N GLY A 24 -1.92 -4.92 -10.90
CA GLY A 24 -2.69 -5.00 -12.14
C GLY A 24 -1.89 -4.60 -13.37
N ALA A 25 -1.05 -3.58 -13.25
CA ALA A 25 -0.22 -3.12 -14.35
C ALA A 25 0.93 -4.11 -14.64
N ALA A 26 1.55 -4.72 -13.61
CA ALA A 26 2.52 -5.80 -13.80
C ALA A 26 1.89 -7.01 -14.51
N LEU A 27 0.69 -7.41 -14.09
CA LEU A 27 -0.07 -8.49 -14.72
C LEU A 27 -0.42 -8.17 -16.18
N CYS A 28 -0.84 -6.94 -16.49
CA CYS A 28 -1.14 -6.54 -17.86
C CYS A 28 0.07 -6.67 -18.79
N VAL A 29 1.25 -6.22 -18.33
CA VAL A 29 2.50 -6.34 -19.09
C VAL A 29 2.84 -7.80 -19.33
N GLU A 30 2.72 -8.64 -18.30
CA GLU A 30 3.05 -10.06 -18.42
C GLU A 30 2.07 -10.82 -19.35
N LEU A 31 0.77 -10.51 -19.30
CA LEU A 31 -0.21 -11.07 -20.24
C LEU A 31 0.14 -10.77 -21.69
N VAL A 32 0.55 -9.53 -22.00
CA VAL A 32 1.01 -9.15 -23.35
C VAL A 32 2.26 -9.95 -23.74
N ARG A 33 3.25 -10.05 -22.83
CA ARG A 33 4.49 -10.80 -23.09
C ARG A 33 4.23 -12.28 -23.41
N ARG A 34 3.21 -12.87 -22.79
CA ARG A 34 2.77 -14.25 -23.03
C ARG A 34 1.87 -14.43 -24.26
N GLY A 35 1.74 -13.40 -25.10
CA GLY A 35 1.05 -13.49 -26.39
C GLY A 35 -0.47 -13.35 -26.30
N ALA A 36 -1.00 -12.72 -25.25
CA ALA A 36 -2.42 -12.36 -25.21
C ALA A 36 -2.80 -11.49 -26.43
N ARG A 37 -3.94 -11.79 -27.06
CA ARG A 37 -4.45 -11.03 -28.21
C ARG A 37 -4.90 -9.63 -27.82
N LEU A 38 -5.52 -9.49 -26.66
CA LEU A 38 -6.05 -8.23 -26.16
C LEU A 38 -5.98 -8.21 -24.64
N VAL A 39 -5.42 -7.15 -24.08
CA VAL A 39 -5.40 -6.92 -22.63
C VAL A 39 -6.07 -5.59 -22.34
N LYS A 40 -7.14 -5.61 -21.54
CA LYS A 40 -7.90 -4.44 -21.11
C LYS A 40 -7.60 -4.14 -19.65
N ALA A 41 -7.01 -2.99 -19.37
CA ALA A 41 -6.84 -2.47 -18.01
C ALA A 41 -8.06 -1.61 -17.65
N PHE A 42 -8.96 -2.14 -16.81
CA PHE A 42 -10.14 -1.43 -16.33
C PHE A 42 -9.85 -0.77 -14.97
N ASP A 43 -9.92 0.56 -14.88
CA ASP A 43 -9.61 1.29 -13.64
C ASP A 43 -10.44 2.57 -13.57
N LEU A 44 -10.69 3.06 -12.35
CA LEU A 44 -11.35 4.35 -12.11
C LEU A 44 -10.51 5.52 -12.67
N ARG A 45 -9.18 5.35 -12.66
CA ARG A 45 -8.21 6.34 -13.11
C ARG A 45 -7.95 6.20 -14.61
N THR A 46 -7.56 7.30 -15.24
CA THR A 46 -7.03 7.31 -16.62
C THR A 46 -5.51 7.33 -16.68
N HIS A 47 -4.86 7.69 -15.57
CA HIS A 47 -3.42 7.84 -15.45
C HIS A 47 -2.89 7.25 -14.14
N SER A 48 -1.76 6.56 -14.25
CA SER A 48 -0.88 6.12 -13.17
C SER A 48 0.58 6.22 -13.65
N PRO A 49 1.59 6.04 -12.79
CA PRO A 49 3.00 6.00 -13.21
C PRO A 49 3.35 4.98 -14.31
N TRP A 50 2.42 4.08 -14.63
CA TRP A 50 2.59 2.90 -15.47
C TRP A 50 1.87 3.06 -16.81
N SER A 51 0.98 4.07 -16.92
CA SER A 51 0.08 4.21 -18.08
C SER A 51 0.84 4.35 -19.39
N SER A 52 1.96 5.07 -19.42
CA SER A 52 2.78 5.20 -20.63
C SER A 52 3.37 3.86 -21.07
N GLN A 53 3.90 3.09 -20.11
CA GLN A 53 4.44 1.76 -20.36
C GLN A 53 3.34 0.80 -20.84
N LEU A 54 2.17 0.79 -20.19
CA LEU A 54 1.04 -0.04 -20.59
C LEU A 54 0.58 0.25 -22.02
N ARG A 55 0.48 1.53 -22.41
CA ARG A 55 0.14 1.92 -23.79
C ARG A 55 1.21 1.47 -24.79
N GLN A 56 2.49 1.55 -24.44
CA GLN A 56 3.59 1.05 -25.28
C GLN A 56 3.52 -0.46 -25.50
N TYR A 57 3.09 -1.23 -24.50
CA TYR A 57 2.82 -2.66 -24.62
C TYR A 57 1.48 -2.97 -25.33
N GLY A 58 0.73 -1.97 -25.80
CA GLY A 58 -0.55 -2.19 -26.48
C GLY A 58 -1.72 -2.55 -25.56
N VAL A 59 -1.60 -2.31 -24.24
CA VAL A 59 -2.70 -2.52 -23.29
C VAL A 59 -3.79 -1.45 -23.50
N GLN A 60 -5.04 -1.88 -23.65
CA GLN A 60 -6.19 -1.00 -23.77
C GLN A 60 -6.62 -0.51 -22.38
N ILE A 61 -6.38 0.76 -22.09
CA ILE A 61 -6.86 1.38 -20.84
C ILE A 61 -8.33 1.76 -20.99
N ILE A 62 -9.19 1.20 -20.14
CA ILE A 62 -10.63 1.48 -20.08
C ILE A 62 -10.92 2.17 -18.76
N GLN A 63 -11.35 3.43 -18.83
CA GLN A 63 -11.81 4.16 -17.65
C GLN A 63 -13.23 3.72 -17.29
N GLY A 64 -13.46 3.43 -16.02
CA GLY A 64 -14.79 3.36 -15.46
C GLY A 64 -14.79 2.97 -13.99
N ASP A 65 -15.93 3.19 -13.35
CA ASP A 65 -16.12 2.84 -11.95
C ASP A 65 -16.71 1.42 -11.84
N ILE A 66 -16.12 0.58 -11.01
CA ILE A 66 -16.62 -0.79 -10.76
C ILE A 66 -17.96 -0.78 -10.00
N THR A 67 -18.27 0.31 -9.30
CA THR A 67 -19.57 0.52 -8.65
C THR A 67 -20.68 0.82 -9.66
N ASP A 68 -20.34 1.11 -10.93
CA ASP A 68 -21.31 1.29 -12.02
C ASP A 68 -21.41 0.02 -12.87
N LYS A 69 -22.59 -0.61 -12.82
CA LYS A 69 -22.88 -1.84 -13.56
C LYS A 69 -22.66 -1.69 -15.08
N GLN A 70 -23.00 -0.55 -15.68
CA GLN A 70 -22.86 -0.34 -17.12
C GLN A 70 -21.40 -0.21 -17.54
N HIS A 71 -20.57 0.45 -16.72
CA HIS A 71 -19.12 0.51 -16.97
C HIS A 71 -18.50 -0.89 -16.94
N VAL A 72 -18.87 -1.70 -15.95
CA VAL A 72 -18.38 -3.08 -15.83
C VAL A 72 -18.77 -3.93 -17.04
N GLN A 73 -20.05 -3.90 -17.46
CA GLN A 73 -20.54 -4.64 -18.63
C GLN A 73 -19.74 -4.26 -19.90
N LYS A 74 -19.62 -2.95 -20.18
CA LYS A 74 -18.85 -2.46 -21.35
C LYS A 74 -17.38 -2.89 -21.31
N ALA A 75 -16.76 -2.84 -20.14
CA ALA A 75 -15.35 -3.19 -19.99
C ALA A 75 -15.10 -4.69 -20.25
N LEU A 76 -15.99 -5.57 -19.75
CA LEU A 76 -15.82 -7.02 -19.79
C LEU A 76 -16.19 -7.66 -21.13
N GLN A 77 -16.90 -6.94 -22.00
CA GLN A 77 -17.35 -7.46 -23.29
C GLN A 77 -16.19 -8.07 -24.11
N GLY A 78 -16.37 -9.32 -24.55
CA GLY A 78 -15.45 -10.03 -25.44
C GLY A 78 -14.17 -10.56 -24.80
N SER A 79 -14.07 -10.59 -23.46
CA SER A 79 -12.95 -11.21 -22.76
C SER A 79 -13.16 -12.71 -22.51
N ASP A 80 -12.07 -13.49 -22.51
CA ASP A 80 -12.06 -14.90 -22.15
C ASP A 80 -11.83 -15.12 -20.64
N CYS A 81 -11.17 -14.17 -19.97
CA CYS A 81 -10.83 -14.24 -18.56
C CYS A 81 -10.78 -12.85 -17.91
N VAL A 82 -11.29 -12.78 -16.68
CA VAL A 82 -11.25 -11.57 -15.85
C VAL A 82 -10.36 -11.81 -14.64
N PHE A 83 -9.42 -10.91 -14.42
CA PHE A 83 -8.66 -10.78 -13.19
C PHE A 83 -9.25 -9.63 -12.36
N HIS A 84 -9.90 -9.98 -11.26
CA HIS A 84 -10.55 -9.01 -10.39
C HIS A 84 -9.63 -8.57 -9.23
N LEU A 85 -8.86 -7.49 -9.44
CA LEU A 85 -7.92 -6.91 -8.47
C LEU A 85 -8.41 -5.57 -7.88
N ALA A 86 -9.40 -4.92 -8.49
CA ALA A 86 -9.94 -3.65 -8.00
C ALA A 86 -10.48 -3.80 -6.57
N SER A 87 -10.01 -2.95 -5.66
CA SER A 87 -10.42 -2.98 -4.26
C SER A 87 -10.15 -1.64 -3.56
N TYR A 88 -10.84 -1.39 -2.46
CA TYR A 88 -10.75 -0.18 -1.65
C TYR A 88 -10.67 -0.48 -0.15
N GLY A 89 -10.01 0.38 0.63
CA GLY A 89 -10.00 0.30 2.09
C GLY A 89 -8.86 -0.50 2.74
N MET A 90 -7.80 -0.84 2.00
CA MET A 90 -6.74 -1.73 2.51
C MET A 90 -5.83 -1.09 3.58
N SER A 91 -5.69 0.24 3.58
CA SER A 91 -4.80 0.97 4.50
C SER A 91 -5.19 2.45 4.67
N GLY A 92 -4.72 3.06 5.77
CA GLY A 92 -4.87 4.50 6.01
C GLY A 92 -6.31 4.96 6.23
N LYS A 93 -6.63 6.20 5.85
CA LYS A 93 -7.96 6.81 5.99
C LYS A 93 -9.08 6.02 5.29
N GLU A 94 -8.76 5.32 4.21
CA GLU A 94 -9.73 4.53 3.44
C GLU A 94 -10.33 3.38 4.29
N MET A 95 -9.59 2.87 5.28
CA MET A 95 -10.07 1.82 6.19
C MET A 95 -11.26 2.24 7.04
N LEU A 96 -11.54 3.55 7.13
CA LEU A 96 -12.63 4.09 7.94
C LEU A 96 -13.91 4.30 7.11
N GLN A 97 -13.85 4.15 5.78
CA GLN A 97 -14.96 4.44 4.87
C GLN A 97 -15.82 3.20 4.56
N TYR A 98 -16.52 2.71 5.57
CA TYR A 98 -17.30 1.46 5.51
C TYR A 98 -18.21 1.37 4.27
N SER A 99 -19.01 2.39 3.98
CA SER A 99 -19.94 2.39 2.83
C SER A 99 -19.20 2.26 1.50
N ARG A 100 -18.15 3.06 1.29
CA ARG A 100 -17.34 3.02 0.07
C ARG A 100 -16.61 1.69 -0.08
N VAL A 101 -16.17 1.09 1.02
CA VAL A 101 -15.55 -0.24 1.04
C VAL A 101 -16.54 -1.31 0.58
N ASP A 102 -17.76 -1.31 1.11
CA ASP A 102 -18.80 -2.28 0.72
C ASP A 102 -19.26 -2.06 -0.74
N GLU A 103 -19.45 -0.80 -1.16
CA GLU A 103 -19.79 -0.46 -2.55
C GLU A 103 -18.75 -1.01 -3.55
N VAL A 104 -17.47 -0.77 -3.29
CA VAL A 104 -16.41 -1.18 -4.22
C VAL A 104 -16.15 -2.68 -4.14
N ASN A 105 -15.97 -3.22 -2.94
CA ASN A 105 -15.50 -4.60 -2.78
C ASN A 105 -16.63 -5.62 -2.90
N ILE A 106 -17.85 -5.32 -2.42
CA ILE A 106 -18.98 -6.27 -2.47
C ILE A 106 -19.81 -6.02 -3.73
N ASN A 107 -20.40 -4.82 -3.87
CA ASN A 107 -21.30 -4.55 -5.00
C ASN A 107 -20.52 -4.55 -6.33
N GLY A 108 -19.30 -3.99 -6.36
CA GLY A 108 -18.42 -4.09 -7.51
C GLY A 108 -18.10 -5.54 -7.91
N THR A 109 -17.87 -6.43 -6.94
CA THR A 109 -17.69 -7.86 -7.21
C THR A 109 -18.96 -8.50 -7.78
N CYS A 110 -20.14 -8.16 -7.25
CA CYS A 110 -21.41 -8.62 -7.81
C CYS A 110 -21.58 -8.20 -9.28
N HIS A 111 -21.23 -6.94 -9.63
CA HIS A 111 -21.28 -6.47 -11.02
C HIS A 111 -20.34 -7.26 -11.94
N ILE A 112 -19.15 -7.63 -11.44
CA ILE A 112 -18.20 -8.47 -12.19
C ILE A 112 -18.77 -9.85 -12.44
N ILE A 113 -19.32 -10.51 -11.41
CA ILE A 113 -19.93 -11.83 -11.54
C ILE A 113 -21.10 -11.79 -12.55
N ASP A 114 -21.99 -10.80 -12.43
CA ASP A 114 -23.11 -10.60 -13.34
C ASP A 114 -22.65 -10.39 -14.79
N ALA A 115 -21.61 -9.58 -15.00
CA ALA A 115 -21.04 -9.33 -16.32
C ALA A 115 -20.34 -10.57 -16.91
N CYS A 116 -19.65 -11.37 -16.09
CA CYS A 116 -19.10 -12.66 -16.52
C CYS A 116 -20.20 -13.60 -17.03
N LEU A 117 -21.32 -13.70 -16.30
CA LEU A 117 -22.44 -14.55 -16.71
C LEU A 117 -23.14 -14.02 -17.96
N HIS A 118 -23.32 -12.70 -18.06
CA HIS A 118 -23.97 -12.05 -19.19
C HIS A 118 -23.16 -12.17 -20.49
N HIS A 119 -21.84 -12.01 -20.41
CA HIS A 119 -20.94 -12.09 -21.57
C HIS A 119 -20.34 -13.48 -21.81
N HIS A 120 -20.78 -14.49 -21.04
CA HIS A 120 -20.30 -15.88 -21.16
C HIS A 120 -18.78 -16.01 -20.95
N ILE A 121 -18.24 -15.26 -20.01
CA ILE A 121 -16.81 -15.26 -19.69
C ILE A 121 -16.52 -16.48 -18.80
N LYS A 122 -15.72 -17.42 -19.29
CA LYS A 122 -15.48 -18.71 -18.63
C LYS A 122 -14.67 -18.62 -17.35
N ARG A 123 -13.76 -17.65 -17.22
CA ARG A 123 -12.76 -17.63 -16.14
C ARG A 123 -12.78 -16.32 -15.35
N LEU A 124 -12.90 -16.43 -14.04
CA LEU A 124 -12.78 -15.31 -13.10
C LEU A 124 -11.78 -15.66 -11.99
N VAL A 125 -10.65 -14.94 -11.98
CA VAL A 125 -9.65 -15.02 -10.92
C VAL A 125 -9.82 -13.81 -10.01
N TYR A 126 -10.19 -14.03 -8.75
CA TYR A 126 -10.39 -12.97 -7.77
C TYR A 126 -9.19 -12.83 -6.84
N VAL A 127 -8.67 -11.61 -6.66
CA VAL A 127 -7.62 -11.36 -5.67
C VAL A 127 -8.25 -10.99 -4.36
N SER A 128 -8.19 -11.92 -3.42
CA SER A 128 -8.66 -11.83 -2.04
C SER A 128 -7.51 -11.44 -1.10
N THR A 129 -7.52 -11.93 0.14
CA THR A 129 -6.53 -11.61 1.18
C THR A 129 -6.57 -12.65 2.31
N PRO A 130 -5.46 -12.90 3.02
CA PRO A 130 -5.46 -13.71 4.22
C PRO A 130 -6.36 -13.17 5.34
N ASN A 131 -6.70 -11.87 5.30
CA ASN A 131 -7.65 -11.26 6.24
C ASN A 131 -9.03 -11.92 6.24
N VAL A 132 -9.40 -12.72 5.23
CA VAL A 132 -10.70 -13.43 5.21
C VAL A 132 -10.78 -14.55 6.25
N VAL A 133 -9.65 -15.05 6.75
CA VAL A 133 -9.57 -16.05 7.83
C VAL A 133 -8.86 -15.52 9.09
N TYR A 134 -8.34 -14.31 9.04
CA TYR A 134 -7.52 -13.72 10.09
C TYR A 134 -8.17 -12.49 10.71
N GLY A 135 -8.32 -12.49 12.04
CA GLY A 135 -8.88 -11.39 12.82
C GLY A 135 -8.07 -11.05 14.07
N GLY A 136 -6.74 -11.14 14.02
CA GLY A 136 -5.87 -10.73 15.12
C GLY A 136 -5.52 -11.82 16.14
N LYS A 137 -5.85 -13.09 15.85
CA LYS A 137 -5.38 -14.26 16.60
C LYS A 137 -4.21 -14.91 15.88
N GLU A 138 -3.30 -15.52 16.63
CA GLU A 138 -2.12 -16.16 16.04
C GLU A 138 -2.50 -17.30 15.09
N ILE A 139 -1.85 -17.33 13.93
CA ILE A 139 -1.95 -18.41 12.94
C ILE A 139 -0.54 -18.82 12.53
N LEU A 140 -0.19 -20.08 12.75
CA LEU A 140 1.10 -20.63 12.36
C LEU A 140 0.87 -21.61 11.22
N ASN A 141 1.42 -21.30 10.04
CA ASN A 141 1.34 -22.14 8.85
C ASN A 141 -0.09 -22.55 8.47
N GLY A 142 -1.02 -21.59 8.53
CA GLY A 142 -2.44 -21.83 8.22
C GLY A 142 -2.66 -22.25 6.77
N ASN A 143 -3.72 -23.01 6.46
CA ASN A 143 -4.03 -23.45 5.10
C ASN A 143 -5.50 -23.13 4.76
N GLU A 144 -5.93 -23.53 3.56
CA GLU A 144 -7.25 -23.23 3.00
C GLU A 144 -8.43 -23.87 3.76
N ASN A 145 -8.17 -24.81 4.67
CA ASN A 145 -9.20 -25.43 5.52
C ASN A 145 -9.60 -24.54 6.70
N LEU A 146 -8.86 -23.45 6.96
CA LEU A 146 -9.24 -22.50 7.99
C LEU A 146 -10.62 -21.90 7.67
N PRO A 147 -11.53 -21.84 8.66
CA PRO A 147 -12.83 -21.23 8.45
C PRO A 147 -12.67 -19.74 8.16
N TYR A 148 -13.63 -19.18 7.43
CA TYR A 148 -13.77 -17.74 7.34
C TYR A 148 -13.87 -17.15 8.74
N PHE A 149 -13.19 -16.03 8.94
CA PHE A 149 -13.33 -15.27 10.17
C PHE A 149 -14.76 -14.72 10.27
N PRO A 150 -15.40 -14.73 11.45
CA PRO A 150 -16.78 -14.28 11.57
C PRO A 150 -16.96 -12.84 11.06
N ILE A 151 -17.99 -12.62 10.25
CA ILE A 151 -18.23 -11.35 9.55
C ILE A 151 -18.34 -10.16 10.53
N ASP A 152 -18.99 -10.38 11.67
CA ASP A 152 -19.24 -9.36 12.68
C ASP A 152 -18.03 -9.07 13.58
N ASP A 153 -17.04 -9.97 13.61
CA ASP A 153 -15.86 -9.85 14.48
C ASP A 153 -14.67 -9.15 13.78
N HIS A 154 -14.76 -8.90 12.47
CA HIS A 154 -13.65 -8.31 11.71
C HIS A 154 -13.23 -6.96 12.27
N VAL A 155 -11.91 -6.80 12.43
CA VAL A 155 -11.28 -5.59 12.98
C VAL A 155 -11.22 -4.41 12.00
N ASP A 156 -11.52 -4.66 10.72
CA ASP A 156 -11.58 -3.65 9.65
C ASP A 156 -12.63 -3.99 8.58
N PRO A 157 -13.28 -2.98 7.96
CA PRO A 157 -14.27 -3.20 6.91
C PRO A 157 -13.69 -3.84 5.64
N TYR A 158 -12.40 -3.67 5.38
CA TYR A 158 -11.75 -4.28 4.22
C TYR A 158 -11.70 -5.81 4.36
N GLY A 159 -11.16 -6.32 5.47
CA GLY A 159 -11.17 -7.77 5.74
C GLY A 159 -12.58 -8.38 5.65
N ARG A 160 -13.57 -7.72 6.25
CA ARG A 160 -14.98 -8.12 6.18
C ARG A 160 -15.51 -8.18 4.75
N SER A 161 -15.40 -7.08 4.00
CA SER A 161 -15.92 -6.98 2.63
C SER A 161 -15.23 -7.96 1.68
N LYS A 162 -13.92 -8.20 1.83
CA LYS A 162 -13.19 -9.22 1.05
C LYS A 162 -13.65 -10.63 1.39
N SER A 163 -13.98 -10.93 2.65
CA SER A 163 -14.55 -12.22 3.06
C SER A 163 -15.90 -12.47 2.39
N ILE A 164 -16.81 -11.48 2.41
CA ILE A 164 -18.11 -11.57 1.75
C ILE A 164 -17.93 -11.76 0.23
N ALA A 165 -17.10 -10.93 -0.39
CA ALA A 165 -16.88 -10.97 -1.83
C ALA A 165 -16.19 -12.27 -2.30
N GLU A 166 -15.23 -12.82 -1.54
CA GLU A 166 -14.64 -14.13 -1.85
C GLU A 166 -15.69 -15.24 -1.82
N GLN A 167 -16.55 -15.25 -0.80
CA GLN A 167 -17.64 -16.23 -0.72
C GLN A 167 -18.62 -16.10 -1.89
N LEU A 168 -18.95 -14.89 -2.33
CA LEU A 168 -19.81 -14.67 -3.50
C LEU A 168 -19.18 -15.19 -4.79
N VAL A 169 -17.88 -14.94 -5.00
CA VAL A 169 -17.13 -15.46 -6.15
C VAL A 169 -17.12 -16.98 -6.15
N LEU A 170 -16.68 -17.60 -5.04
CA LEU A 170 -16.57 -19.07 -4.96
C LEU A 170 -17.93 -19.77 -5.05
N LYS A 171 -19.00 -19.18 -4.49
CA LYS A 171 -20.38 -19.68 -4.67
C LYS A 171 -20.90 -19.56 -6.10
N SER A 172 -20.33 -18.65 -6.90
CA SER A 172 -20.70 -18.48 -8.32
C SER A 172 -19.96 -19.44 -9.25
N ASN A 173 -19.03 -20.24 -8.73
CA ASN A 173 -18.37 -21.30 -9.48
C ASN A 173 -19.40 -22.30 -10.04
N ARG A 174 -19.19 -22.71 -11.29
CA ARG A 174 -20.09 -23.58 -12.08
C ARG A 174 -21.49 -23.04 -12.32
N ARG A 175 -21.72 -21.75 -12.10
CA ARG A 175 -23.01 -21.15 -12.47
C ARG A 175 -23.16 -21.15 -14.00
N PRO A 176 -24.26 -21.72 -14.55
CA PRO A 176 -24.41 -21.91 -15.98
C PRO A 176 -24.65 -20.58 -16.69
N PHE A 177 -24.17 -20.50 -17.93
CA PHE A 177 -24.49 -19.38 -18.80
C PHE A 177 -25.91 -19.52 -19.37
N SER A 178 -26.63 -18.41 -19.44
CA SER A 178 -27.94 -18.39 -20.12
C SER A 178 -27.73 -18.77 -21.59
N LYS A 179 -28.56 -19.70 -22.11
CA LYS A 179 -28.62 -20.07 -23.54
C LYS A 179 -27.43 -20.86 -24.12
N LYS A 180 -26.45 -21.27 -23.30
CA LYS A 180 -25.38 -22.19 -23.74
C LYS A 180 -25.39 -23.45 -22.89
N ASN A 181 -25.93 -24.54 -23.45
CA ASN A 181 -25.96 -25.82 -22.75
C ASN A 181 -24.53 -26.31 -22.51
N GLY A 182 -24.20 -26.58 -21.24
CA GLY A 182 -22.93 -27.18 -20.82
C GLY A 182 -21.80 -26.20 -20.47
N GLU A 183 -21.89 -24.91 -20.83
CA GLU A 183 -20.87 -23.92 -20.43
C GLU A 183 -21.23 -23.22 -19.11
N CYS A 184 -20.22 -22.98 -18.28
CA CYS A 184 -20.40 -22.32 -16.99
C CYS A 184 -19.22 -21.42 -16.62
N LEU A 185 -19.43 -20.59 -15.61
CA LEU A 185 -18.39 -19.73 -15.04
C LEU A 185 -17.51 -20.55 -14.07
N TYR A 186 -16.21 -20.63 -14.32
CA TYR A 186 -15.23 -21.13 -13.37
C TYR A 186 -14.55 -19.99 -12.62
N THR A 187 -14.45 -20.13 -11.30
CA THR A 187 -13.90 -19.08 -10.44
C THR A 187 -12.85 -19.63 -9.50
N CYS A 188 -11.82 -18.85 -9.17
CA CYS A 188 -10.93 -19.13 -8.05
C CYS A 188 -10.57 -17.85 -7.29
N ALA A 189 -10.02 -18.01 -6.08
CA ALA A 189 -9.61 -16.89 -5.23
C ALA A 189 -8.14 -17.01 -4.83
N ILE A 190 -7.39 -15.91 -4.94
CA ILE A 190 -5.98 -15.82 -4.57
C ILE A 190 -5.86 -14.97 -3.32
N ARG A 191 -5.28 -15.52 -2.24
CA ARG A 191 -5.06 -14.88 -0.95
C ARG A 191 -3.56 -14.55 -0.80
N PRO A 192 -3.08 -13.45 -1.39
CA PRO A 192 -1.66 -13.10 -1.35
C PRO A 192 -1.24 -12.62 0.04
N ALA A 193 -0.02 -12.98 0.44
CA ALA A 193 0.67 -12.40 1.58
C ALA A 193 0.97 -10.89 1.37
N ALA A 194 1.69 -10.24 2.29
CA ALA A 194 2.05 -8.84 2.13
C ALA A 194 2.88 -8.62 0.85
N ILE A 195 2.40 -7.77 -0.04
CA ILE A 195 2.94 -7.63 -1.39
C ILE A 195 4.00 -6.54 -1.40
N TYR A 196 5.15 -6.80 -2.02
CA TYR A 196 6.23 -5.82 -2.16
C TYR A 196 6.88 -5.90 -3.54
N GLY A 197 7.60 -4.85 -3.90
CA GLY A 197 8.37 -4.78 -5.13
C GLY A 197 8.63 -3.33 -5.60
N PRO A 198 9.40 -3.16 -6.68
CA PRO A 198 9.59 -1.88 -7.36
C PRO A 198 8.26 -1.26 -7.77
N GLY A 199 7.95 -0.06 -7.27
CA GLY A 199 6.70 0.63 -7.63
C GLY A 199 5.53 0.42 -6.67
N GLU A 200 5.70 -0.27 -5.54
CA GLU A 200 4.64 -0.37 -4.52
C GLU A 200 4.22 1.03 -4.03
N GLU A 201 2.92 1.34 -4.13
CA GLU A 201 2.39 2.70 -3.97
C GLU A 201 1.65 2.95 -2.65
N ARG A 202 1.45 1.95 -1.79
CA ARG A 202 0.64 2.08 -0.57
C ARG A 202 1.48 2.00 0.71
N HIS A 203 2.08 0.85 1.00
CA HIS A 203 2.69 0.57 2.30
C HIS A 203 4.08 1.18 2.43
N LEU A 204 4.97 0.94 1.47
CA LEU A 204 6.34 1.42 1.49
C LEU A 204 6.41 2.96 1.44
N PRO A 205 5.65 3.68 0.58
CA PRO A 205 5.67 5.14 0.59
C PRO A 205 5.20 5.73 1.93
N ARG A 206 4.18 5.13 2.56
CA ARG A 206 3.69 5.59 3.86
C ARG A 206 4.74 5.37 4.95
N ILE A 207 5.34 4.18 5.02
CA ILE A 207 6.40 3.88 6.00
C ILE A 207 7.57 4.84 5.82
N ILE A 208 8.07 5.01 4.60
CA ILE A 208 9.18 5.93 4.29
C ILE A 208 8.81 7.37 4.66
N THR A 209 7.58 7.81 4.37
CA THR A 209 7.12 9.17 4.74
C THR A 209 7.08 9.36 6.26
N LEU A 210 6.54 8.39 7.00
CA LEU A 210 6.53 8.43 8.47
C LEU A 210 7.95 8.42 9.04
N THR A 211 8.85 7.63 8.47
CA THR A 211 10.27 7.60 8.87
C THR A 211 10.95 8.94 8.60
N LYS A 212 10.77 9.53 7.41
CA LYS A 212 11.28 10.87 7.05
C LYS A 212 10.80 11.95 8.03
N LEU A 213 9.52 11.90 8.41
CA LEU A 213 8.93 12.88 9.33
C LEU A 213 9.34 12.65 10.80
N GLY A 214 10.01 11.54 11.14
CA GLY A 214 10.29 11.17 12.54
C GLY A 214 9.05 10.68 13.30
N LEU A 215 8.02 10.23 12.57
CA LEU A 215 6.76 9.69 13.05
C LEU A 215 6.70 8.15 12.95
N PHE A 216 7.87 7.51 12.90
CA PHE A 216 8.02 6.06 13.04
C PHE A 216 8.80 5.72 14.32
N PRO A 217 8.23 5.94 15.52
CA PRO A 217 8.98 5.91 16.78
C PRO A 217 9.13 4.52 17.42
N PHE A 218 8.31 3.53 17.06
CA PHE A 218 8.28 2.22 17.74
C PHE A 218 8.19 1.05 16.77
N LYS A 219 8.83 -0.06 17.12
CA LYS A 219 8.47 -1.39 16.61
C LYS A 219 7.27 -1.91 17.38
N ILE A 220 6.40 -2.71 16.75
CA ILE A 220 5.18 -3.19 17.39
C ILE A 220 5.30 -4.68 17.65
N GLY A 221 4.97 -5.07 18.88
CA GLY A 221 4.99 -6.47 19.30
C GLY A 221 6.40 -7.02 19.54
N SER A 222 6.46 -8.35 19.65
CA SER A 222 7.68 -9.10 19.92
C SER A 222 8.54 -9.23 18.64
N PRO A 223 9.89 -9.25 18.75
CA PRO A 223 10.75 -9.52 17.60
C PRO A 223 10.50 -10.90 16.96
N ASN A 224 9.86 -11.83 17.67
CA ASN A 224 9.55 -13.17 17.19
C ASN A 224 8.27 -13.24 16.34
N VAL A 225 7.50 -12.14 16.24
CA VAL A 225 6.31 -12.09 15.39
C VAL A 225 6.73 -12.27 13.94
N LYS A 226 6.07 -13.19 13.23
CA LYS A 226 6.33 -13.48 11.81
C LYS A 226 5.11 -13.24 10.95
N SER A 227 5.37 -12.73 9.76
CA SER A 227 4.40 -12.49 8.69
C SER A 227 5.01 -12.94 7.37
N ASP A 228 4.17 -13.35 6.42
CA ASP A 228 4.62 -13.68 5.07
C ASP A 228 4.59 -12.48 4.13
N TRP A 229 5.46 -12.55 3.13
CA TRP A 229 5.55 -11.60 2.03
C TRP A 229 5.52 -12.33 0.69
N VAL A 230 5.11 -11.63 -0.35
CA VAL A 230 5.15 -12.10 -1.74
C VAL A 230 5.67 -11.00 -2.66
N TYR A 231 6.68 -11.34 -3.46
CA TYR A 231 7.18 -10.44 -4.48
C TYR A 231 6.16 -10.28 -5.61
N VAL A 232 6.03 -9.07 -6.16
CA VAL A 232 4.99 -8.76 -7.17
C VAL A 232 5.03 -9.70 -8.38
N ASP A 233 6.22 -10.07 -8.88
CA ASP A 233 6.32 -10.95 -10.05
C ASP A 233 5.93 -12.41 -9.70
N ASN A 234 6.21 -12.86 -8.47
CA ASN A 234 5.75 -14.17 -7.98
C ASN A 234 4.22 -14.18 -7.86
N LEU A 235 3.61 -13.08 -7.39
CA LEU A 235 2.17 -12.96 -7.36
C LEU A 235 1.55 -12.95 -8.77
N VAL A 236 2.16 -12.24 -9.73
CA VAL A 236 1.72 -12.27 -11.13
C VAL A 236 1.78 -13.69 -11.68
N LEU A 237 2.85 -14.43 -11.43
CA LEU A 237 2.95 -15.85 -11.79
C LEU A 237 1.79 -16.67 -11.19
N ALA A 238 1.52 -16.52 -9.90
CA ALA A 238 0.42 -17.22 -9.24
C ALA A 238 -0.95 -16.91 -9.88
N LEU A 239 -1.20 -15.66 -10.26
CA LEU A 239 -2.44 -15.27 -10.95
C LEU A 239 -2.57 -15.94 -12.31
N LEU A 240 -1.50 -15.98 -13.09
CA LEU A 240 -1.48 -16.65 -14.38
C LEU A 240 -1.73 -18.14 -14.23
N LEU A 241 -1.01 -18.81 -13.34
CA LEU A 241 -1.21 -20.23 -13.04
C LEU A 241 -2.63 -20.53 -12.56
N ALA A 242 -3.23 -19.65 -11.75
CA ALA A 242 -4.62 -19.78 -11.33
C ALA A 242 -5.59 -19.69 -12.53
N SER A 243 -5.35 -18.77 -13.47
CA SER A 243 -6.17 -18.66 -14.69
C SER A 243 -6.01 -19.86 -15.63
N MET A 244 -4.82 -20.49 -15.64
CA MET A 244 -4.55 -21.73 -16.37
C MET A 244 -5.22 -22.93 -15.70
N GLY A 245 -5.23 -22.97 -14.36
CA GLY A 245 -5.94 -23.97 -13.57
C GLY A 245 -7.46 -23.93 -13.73
N LEU A 246 -8.02 -22.88 -14.35
CA LEU A 246 -9.44 -22.76 -14.69
C LEU A 246 -9.77 -23.22 -16.13
N LEU A 247 -8.81 -23.72 -16.90
CA LEU A 247 -9.06 -24.27 -18.24
C LEU A 247 -9.82 -25.60 -18.13
N ASP A 248 -10.87 -25.75 -18.94
CA ASP A 248 -11.75 -26.92 -19.03
C ASP A 248 -11.48 -27.78 -20.28
N ASP A 249 -10.53 -27.38 -21.12
CA ASP A 249 -10.23 -27.94 -22.43
C ASP A 249 -8.81 -28.54 -22.55
N ILE A 250 -8.14 -28.80 -21.42
CA ILE A 250 -6.79 -29.38 -21.40
C ILE A 250 -6.84 -30.87 -21.82
N PRO A 251 -6.14 -31.28 -22.91
CA PRO A 251 -6.10 -32.67 -23.35
C PRO A 251 -5.58 -33.63 -22.27
N GLY A 252 -6.27 -34.76 -22.06
CA GLY A 252 -5.88 -35.76 -21.06
C GLY A 252 -6.30 -35.44 -19.61
N ARG A 253 -6.95 -34.29 -19.37
CA ARG A 253 -7.67 -33.99 -18.13
C ARG A 253 -9.18 -34.01 -18.40
N GLU A 254 -9.72 -35.22 -18.59
CA GLU A 254 -11.17 -35.41 -18.56
C GLU A 254 -11.66 -35.20 -17.12
N GLY A 255 -12.07 -33.96 -16.81
CA GLY A 255 -12.47 -33.61 -15.45
C GLY A 255 -12.37 -32.12 -15.19
N HIS A 256 -13.13 -31.67 -14.19
CA HIS A 256 -13.29 -30.26 -13.83
C HIS A 256 -11.95 -29.52 -13.66
N PRO A 257 -11.89 -28.21 -14.03
CA PRO A 257 -10.67 -27.42 -13.84
C PRO A 257 -10.21 -27.47 -12.38
N ILE A 258 -8.92 -27.71 -12.17
CA ILE A 258 -8.34 -27.94 -10.84
C ILE A 258 -8.56 -26.75 -9.89
N ALA A 259 -8.53 -25.53 -10.42
CA ALA A 259 -8.73 -24.31 -9.65
C ALA A 259 -10.20 -23.95 -9.41
N ALA A 260 -11.16 -24.64 -10.04
CA ALA A 260 -12.56 -24.27 -9.99
C ALA A 260 -13.12 -24.39 -8.56
N GLY A 261 -13.58 -23.25 -8.01
CA GLY A 261 -14.16 -23.14 -6.67
C GLY A 261 -13.13 -23.14 -5.54
N GLN A 262 -11.85 -22.98 -5.86
CA GLN A 262 -10.77 -23.08 -4.87
C GLN A 262 -10.19 -21.72 -4.47
N PRO A 263 -9.96 -21.49 -3.16
CA PRO A 263 -9.03 -20.48 -2.69
C PRO A 263 -7.59 -21.01 -2.66
N TYR A 264 -6.59 -20.11 -2.73
CA TYR A 264 -5.16 -20.41 -2.61
C TYR A 264 -4.41 -19.33 -1.85
N PHE A 265 -3.64 -19.71 -0.83
CA PHE A 265 -2.65 -18.81 -0.21
C PHE A 265 -1.38 -18.72 -1.06
N ILE A 266 -0.90 -17.50 -1.29
CA ILE A 266 0.31 -17.24 -2.09
C ILE A 266 1.32 -16.45 -1.25
N SER A 267 2.50 -17.01 -1.06
CA SER A 267 3.65 -16.36 -0.40
C SER A 267 4.97 -16.80 -1.03
N ASP A 268 6.07 -16.14 -0.66
CA ASP A 268 7.45 -16.54 -1.02
C ASP A 268 8.00 -17.62 -0.06
N GLY A 269 7.20 -18.11 0.90
CA GLY A 269 7.59 -19.19 1.81
C GLY A 269 8.68 -18.85 2.83
N SER A 270 8.88 -17.56 3.12
CA SER A 270 9.93 -17.07 4.04
C SER A 270 9.35 -16.18 5.15
N PRO A 271 8.60 -16.73 6.13
CA PRO A 271 7.99 -15.92 7.19
C PRO A 271 9.05 -15.21 8.03
N ILE A 272 8.92 -13.89 8.14
CA ILE A 272 9.88 -13.01 8.82
C ILE A 272 9.16 -11.89 9.55
N ASN A 273 9.81 -11.33 10.57
CA ASN A 273 9.32 -10.12 11.23
C ASN A 273 9.28 -8.94 10.25
N SER A 274 8.16 -8.22 10.19
CA SER A 274 7.95 -7.13 9.22
C SER A 274 8.99 -6.00 9.35
N PHE A 275 9.47 -5.70 10.56
CA PHE A 275 10.52 -4.69 10.75
C PHE A 275 11.88 -5.18 10.26
N GLU A 276 12.20 -6.46 10.47
CA GLU A 276 13.43 -7.07 9.94
C GLU A 276 13.39 -7.17 8.41
N PHE A 277 12.23 -7.48 7.84
CA PHE A 277 12.02 -7.47 6.38
C PHE A 277 12.29 -6.08 5.78
N LEU A 278 11.83 -5.00 6.44
CA LEU A 278 12.02 -3.62 5.97
C LEU A 278 13.39 -3.03 6.30
N ARG A 279 14.15 -3.64 7.23
CA ARG A 279 15.48 -3.19 7.64
C ARG A 279 16.43 -2.89 6.47
N PRO A 280 16.66 -3.80 5.51
CA PRO A 280 17.59 -3.54 4.41
C PRO A 280 17.14 -2.35 3.55
N LEU A 281 15.83 -2.20 3.30
CA LEU A 281 15.29 -1.06 2.57
C LEU A 281 15.57 0.25 3.31
N LEU A 282 15.16 0.37 4.57
CA LEU A 282 15.33 1.60 5.34
C LEU A 282 16.80 1.98 5.50
N LYS A 283 17.68 1.01 5.80
CA LYS A 283 19.13 1.24 5.88
C LYS A 283 19.71 1.75 4.56
N SER A 284 19.31 1.17 3.43
CA SER A 284 19.77 1.60 2.10
C SER A 284 19.36 3.04 1.74
N LEU A 285 18.34 3.56 2.44
CA LEU A 285 17.83 4.91 2.33
C LEU A 285 18.31 5.80 3.49
N ASP A 286 19.41 5.46 4.16
CA ASP A 286 19.97 6.22 5.29
C ASP A 286 18.97 6.47 6.44
N TYR A 287 18.01 5.57 6.64
CA TYR A 287 17.04 5.63 7.73
C TYR A 287 17.25 4.48 8.72
N ASP A 288 17.18 4.80 10.01
CA ASP A 288 17.26 3.81 11.08
C ASP A 288 15.89 3.22 11.41
N LEU A 289 15.90 1.97 11.84
CA LEU A 289 14.73 1.35 12.47
C LEU A 289 14.51 1.92 13.87
N PRO A 290 13.26 1.92 14.36
CA PRO A 290 12.96 2.30 15.73
C PRO A 290 13.72 1.39 16.71
N LYS A 291 14.37 2.01 17.70
CA LYS A 291 15.14 1.28 18.73
C LYS A 291 14.24 0.68 19.81
N THR A 292 13.12 1.34 20.10
CA THR A 292 12.14 0.95 21.11
C THR A 292 11.02 0.11 20.50
N SER A 293 10.41 -0.72 21.34
CA SER A 293 9.23 -1.51 20.98
C SER A 293 8.03 -1.08 21.82
N LEU A 294 6.84 -1.17 21.24
CA LEU A 294 5.55 -0.93 21.88
C LEU A 294 4.79 -2.26 21.92
N ALA A 295 4.33 -2.65 23.11
CA ALA A 295 3.53 -3.86 23.25
C ALA A 295 2.20 -3.74 22.48
N VAL A 296 1.69 -4.87 21.99
CA VAL A 296 0.49 -4.92 21.13
C VAL A 296 -0.72 -4.27 21.80
N SER A 297 -0.94 -4.49 23.10
CA SER A 297 -2.05 -3.89 23.85
C SER A 297 -2.02 -2.36 23.84
N HIS A 298 -0.86 -1.75 24.08
CA HIS A 298 -0.67 -0.31 24.05
C HIS A 298 -0.81 0.25 22.63
N ALA A 299 -0.28 -0.46 21.63
CA ALA A 299 -0.44 -0.10 20.22
C ALA A 299 -1.92 -0.15 19.78
N LEU A 300 -2.69 -1.14 20.26
CA LEU A 300 -4.13 -1.23 20.02
C LEU A 300 -4.91 -0.09 20.67
N LEU A 301 -4.56 0.30 21.90
CA LEU A 301 -5.16 1.47 22.55
C LEU A 301 -4.91 2.74 21.72
N LEU A 302 -3.67 2.96 21.29
CA LEU A 302 -3.32 4.09 20.43
C LEU A 302 -4.08 4.04 19.08
N GLY A 303 -4.16 2.85 18.47
CA GLY A 303 -4.92 2.63 17.24
C GLY A 303 -6.41 2.95 17.41
N ARG A 304 -7.02 2.60 18.54
CA ARG A 304 -8.43 2.93 18.85
C ARG A 304 -8.64 4.43 19.05
N ILE A 305 -7.69 5.13 19.66
CA ILE A 305 -7.72 6.60 19.78
C ILE A 305 -7.68 7.24 18.39
N PHE A 306 -6.76 6.80 17.52
CA PHE A 306 -6.73 7.27 16.13
C PHE A 306 -8.01 6.94 15.39
N TRP A 307 -8.53 5.72 15.52
CA TRP A 307 -9.80 5.33 14.92
C TRP A 307 -10.92 6.27 15.34
N ALA A 308 -11.09 6.53 16.64
CA ALA A 308 -12.12 7.43 17.16
C ALA A 308 -11.96 8.87 16.66
N PHE A 309 -10.73 9.40 16.68
CA PHE A 309 -10.42 10.74 16.19
C PHE A 309 -10.74 10.90 14.70
N TYR A 310 -10.33 9.96 13.85
CA TYR A 310 -10.60 10.03 12.42
C TYR A 310 -12.06 9.71 12.08
N SER A 311 -12.76 8.91 12.88
CA SER A 311 -14.21 8.72 12.77
C SER A 311 -14.97 10.02 13.05
N PHE A 312 -14.54 10.84 14.01
CA PHE A 312 -15.09 12.18 14.21
C PHE A 312 -14.86 13.09 12.98
N LEU A 313 -13.73 12.90 12.29
CA LEU A 313 -13.38 13.65 11.09
C LEU A 313 -13.89 13.00 9.79
N TYR A 314 -14.85 12.07 9.87
CA TYR A 314 -15.35 11.31 8.72
C TYR A 314 -15.69 12.16 7.49
N PRO A 315 -16.43 13.30 7.61
CA PRO A 315 -16.78 14.14 6.45
C PRO A 315 -15.57 14.69 5.70
N TRP A 316 -14.42 14.81 6.37
CA TRP A 316 -13.19 15.38 5.83
C TRP A 316 -12.13 14.33 5.50
N LEU A 317 -12.42 13.02 5.57
CA LEU A 317 -11.42 11.98 5.32
C LEU A 317 -10.76 12.09 3.93
N ASN A 318 -11.52 12.51 2.92
CA ASN A 318 -11.00 12.71 1.56
C ASN A 318 -10.22 14.02 1.38
N SER A 319 -10.14 14.86 2.40
CA SER A 319 -9.42 16.13 2.34
C SER A 319 -7.91 15.91 2.30
N ARG A 320 -7.23 16.68 1.44
CA ARG A 320 -5.75 16.63 1.28
C ARG A 320 -4.99 17.15 2.50
N TRP A 321 -5.58 18.07 3.27
CA TRP A 321 -4.96 18.66 4.46
C TRP A 321 -4.99 17.72 5.68
N LEU A 322 -5.88 16.73 5.70
CA LEU A 322 -5.97 15.77 6.80
C LEU A 322 -4.92 14.67 6.60
N PRO A 323 -3.94 14.51 7.52
CA PRO A 323 -2.88 13.50 7.38
C PRO A 323 -3.42 12.07 7.43
N GLN A 324 -2.57 11.10 7.11
CA GLN A 324 -2.91 9.68 7.31
C GLN A 324 -2.81 9.33 8.80
N PRO A 325 -3.68 8.44 9.33
CA PRO A 325 -3.51 7.92 10.68
C PRO A 325 -2.14 7.25 10.80
N LEU A 326 -1.46 7.46 11.94
CA LEU A 326 -0.17 6.82 12.17
C LEU A 326 -0.31 5.31 12.16
N ILE A 327 -1.33 4.82 12.88
CA ILE A 327 -1.67 3.41 12.95
C ILE A 327 -3.14 3.21 13.29
N LEU A 328 -3.73 2.15 12.72
CA LEU A 328 -5.08 1.68 13.02
C LEU A 328 -5.06 0.26 13.63
N PRO A 329 -6.09 -0.17 14.36
CA PRO A 329 -6.10 -1.47 15.06
C PRO A 329 -5.77 -2.67 14.16
N ALA A 330 -6.34 -2.73 12.96
CA ALA A 330 -6.06 -3.79 12.00
C ALA A 330 -4.60 -3.81 11.53
N GLU A 331 -3.94 -2.65 11.46
CA GLU A 331 -2.51 -2.57 11.13
C GLU A 331 -1.65 -3.06 12.29
N VAL A 332 -2.06 -2.79 13.54
CA VAL A 332 -1.40 -3.32 14.75
C VAL A 332 -1.40 -4.84 14.73
N TYR A 333 -2.55 -5.48 14.44
CA TYR A 333 -2.63 -6.94 14.35
C TYR A 333 -1.69 -7.49 13.26
N LYS A 334 -1.71 -6.90 12.07
CA LYS A 334 -0.87 -7.29 10.92
C LYS A 334 0.64 -7.22 11.18
N VAL A 335 1.12 -6.41 12.12
CA VAL A 335 2.57 -6.34 12.43
C VAL A 335 2.93 -6.89 13.81
N GLY A 336 1.96 -6.99 14.70
CA GLY A 336 2.14 -7.32 16.11
C GLY A 336 1.73 -8.74 16.50
N VAL A 337 1.03 -9.48 15.63
CA VAL A 337 0.58 -10.85 15.89
C VAL A 337 1.01 -11.77 14.75
N THR A 338 1.60 -12.91 15.10
CA THR A 338 2.10 -13.88 14.12
C THR A 338 0.97 -14.43 13.26
N HIS A 339 1.13 -14.34 11.93
CA HIS A 339 0.22 -14.95 10.97
C HIS A 339 0.98 -15.23 9.68
N TYR A 340 1.04 -16.49 9.29
CA TYR A 340 1.63 -16.91 8.01
C TYR A 340 0.95 -18.19 7.53
N PHE A 341 0.96 -18.40 6.21
CA PHE A 341 0.09 -19.37 5.56
C PHE A 341 0.88 -20.24 4.59
N SER A 342 0.51 -21.52 4.56
CA SER A 342 1.08 -22.50 3.66
C SER A 342 0.62 -22.24 2.22
N PHE A 343 1.57 -22.11 1.29
CA PHE A 343 1.29 -22.07 -0.15
C PHE A 343 1.32 -23.47 -0.81
N LEU A 344 1.37 -24.55 -0.01
CA LEU A 344 1.53 -25.91 -0.52
C LEU A 344 0.42 -26.33 -1.49
N LYS A 345 -0.83 -25.95 -1.22
CA LYS A 345 -1.95 -26.22 -2.13
C LYS A 345 -1.74 -25.56 -3.49
N ALA A 346 -1.28 -24.31 -3.52
CA ALA A 346 -0.95 -23.62 -4.77
C ALA A 346 0.21 -24.30 -5.51
N LYS A 347 1.21 -24.79 -4.78
CA LYS A 347 2.32 -25.55 -5.35
C LYS A 347 1.85 -26.87 -5.98
N GLU A 348 1.00 -27.61 -5.30
CA GLU A 348 0.53 -28.93 -5.72
C GLU A 348 -0.49 -28.86 -6.87
N GLU A 349 -1.49 -27.97 -6.76
CA GLU A 349 -2.59 -27.89 -7.72
C GLU A 349 -2.28 -26.97 -8.91
N LEU A 350 -1.61 -25.83 -8.67
CA LEU A 350 -1.30 -24.84 -9.71
C LEU A 350 0.13 -24.94 -10.23
N GLY A 351 1.02 -25.68 -9.55
CA GLY A 351 2.45 -25.70 -9.88
C GLY A 351 3.20 -24.44 -9.44
N TYR A 352 2.65 -23.66 -8.50
CA TYR A 352 3.27 -22.42 -8.05
C TYR A 352 4.59 -22.68 -7.31
N VAL A 353 5.66 -22.10 -7.83
CA VAL A 353 6.98 -22.03 -7.20
C VAL A 353 7.47 -20.57 -7.32
N PRO A 354 7.82 -19.89 -6.22
CA PRO A 354 8.38 -18.54 -6.29
C PRO A 354 9.63 -18.53 -7.18
N MET A 355 9.63 -17.70 -8.23
CA MET A 355 10.74 -17.61 -9.19
C MET A 355 11.79 -16.59 -8.77
N VAL A 356 11.36 -15.55 -8.03
CA VAL A 356 12.23 -14.52 -7.49
C VAL A 356 12.39 -14.75 -6.00
N SER A 357 13.63 -14.84 -5.52
CA SER A 357 13.90 -14.97 -4.10
C SER A 357 13.62 -13.66 -3.35
N CYS A 358 13.34 -13.76 -2.05
CA CYS A 358 13.15 -12.57 -1.20
C CYS A 358 14.34 -11.60 -1.26
N LYS A 359 15.56 -12.13 -1.40
CA LYS A 359 16.79 -11.33 -1.49
C LYS A 359 16.84 -10.53 -2.80
N GLU A 360 16.53 -11.16 -3.93
CA GLU A 360 16.50 -10.51 -5.24
C GLU A 360 15.38 -9.47 -5.33
N GLY A 361 14.17 -9.83 -4.89
CA GLY A 361 13.04 -8.90 -4.87
C GLY A 361 13.31 -7.68 -3.99
N MET A 362 13.93 -7.87 -2.83
CA MET A 362 14.34 -6.76 -1.95
C MET A 362 15.44 -5.89 -2.60
N ALA A 363 16.41 -6.49 -3.29
CA ALA A 363 17.45 -5.74 -4.00
C ALA A 363 16.85 -4.86 -5.12
N ALA A 364 15.92 -5.39 -5.90
CA ALA A 364 15.20 -4.61 -6.91
C ALA A 364 14.39 -3.48 -6.29
N THR A 365 13.72 -3.74 -5.17
CA THR A 365 12.95 -2.75 -4.41
C THR A 365 13.84 -1.62 -3.89
N ILE A 366 15.02 -1.95 -3.35
CA ILE A 366 16.03 -0.99 -2.90
C ILE A 366 16.47 -0.09 -4.06
N ALA A 367 16.84 -0.68 -5.21
CA ALA A 367 17.29 0.08 -6.37
C ALA A 367 16.24 1.10 -6.84
N TYR A 368 14.97 0.69 -6.88
CA TYR A 368 13.84 1.57 -7.21
C TYR A 368 13.71 2.75 -6.23
N TRP A 369 13.77 2.48 -4.92
CA TRP A 369 13.62 3.51 -3.91
C TRP A 369 14.83 4.44 -3.79
N GLN A 370 16.04 3.94 -4.02
CA GLN A 370 17.24 4.77 -4.09
C GLN A 370 17.16 5.76 -5.24
N GLU A 371 16.70 5.33 -6.41
CA GLU A 371 16.48 6.23 -7.55
C GLU A 371 15.45 7.33 -7.22
N ARG A 372 14.34 6.97 -6.56
CA ARG A 372 13.37 7.98 -6.09
C ARG A 372 13.95 8.91 -5.03
N LYS A 373 14.77 8.40 -4.10
CA LYS A 373 15.45 9.22 -3.10
C LYS A 373 16.38 10.24 -3.75
N ARG A 374 17.10 9.87 -4.83
CA ARG A 374 17.94 10.82 -5.59
C ARG A 374 17.15 12.01 -6.16
N ARG A 375 15.86 11.80 -6.49
CA ARG A 375 14.98 12.82 -7.08
C ARG A 375 14.15 13.63 -6.06
N SER A 376 14.19 13.29 -4.77
CA SER A 376 13.36 13.91 -3.74
C SER A 376 14.18 14.54 -2.62
N LEU A 377 13.64 15.60 -2.03
CA LEU A 377 14.24 16.28 -0.89
C LEU A 377 13.77 15.65 0.41
N ASP A 378 14.72 15.27 1.28
CA ASP A 378 14.42 15.01 2.68
C ASP A 378 14.34 16.36 3.41
N GLY A 379 13.20 16.62 4.03
CA GLY A 379 13.03 17.75 4.95
C GLY A 379 13.40 17.33 6.39
N PRO A 380 13.60 18.30 7.31
CA PRO A 380 13.76 17.98 8.72
C PRO A 380 12.53 17.29 9.30
N THR A 381 12.73 16.56 10.39
CA THR A 381 11.65 15.86 11.09
C THR A 381 10.62 16.85 11.63
N ILE A 382 9.41 16.37 11.91
CA ILE A 382 8.36 17.21 12.51
C ILE A 382 8.79 17.79 13.87
N TRP A 383 9.67 17.10 14.59
CA TRP A 383 10.23 17.56 15.85
C TRP A 383 11.16 18.76 15.68
N ALA A 384 11.95 18.80 14.61
CA ALA A 384 12.76 19.97 14.28
C ALA A 384 11.88 21.17 13.92
N TRP A 385 10.80 20.94 13.15
CA TRP A 385 9.80 21.95 12.87
C TRP A 385 9.14 22.50 14.14
N LEU A 386 8.63 21.62 14.99
CA LEU A 386 7.99 22.01 16.25
C LEU A 386 8.98 22.77 17.14
N PHE A 387 10.21 22.28 17.30
CA PHE A 387 11.22 22.93 18.12
C PHE A 387 11.58 24.33 17.60
N CYS A 388 11.92 24.47 16.32
CA CYS A 388 12.32 25.75 15.75
C CYS A 388 11.16 26.75 15.67
N VAL A 389 9.99 26.32 15.16
CA VAL A 389 8.86 27.24 14.96
C VAL A 389 8.24 27.64 16.29
N ILE A 390 7.96 26.70 17.20
CA ILE A 390 7.40 27.03 18.53
C ILE A 390 8.44 27.79 19.35
N GLY A 391 9.72 27.42 19.28
CA GLY A 391 10.79 28.13 19.97
C GLY A 391 10.94 29.59 19.51
N MET A 392 11.00 29.83 18.19
CA MET A 392 11.12 31.18 17.65
C MET A 392 9.86 32.02 17.90
N LEU A 393 8.66 31.44 17.74
CA LEU A 393 7.41 32.11 18.06
C LEU A 393 7.30 32.41 19.56
N GLY A 394 7.74 31.49 20.42
CA GLY A 394 7.78 31.65 21.87
C GLY A 394 8.73 32.77 22.30
N LEU A 395 9.94 32.82 21.73
CA LEU A 395 10.90 33.90 21.95
C LEU A 395 10.35 35.25 21.50
N PHE A 396 9.76 35.32 20.31
CA PHE A 396 9.12 36.54 19.80
C PHE A 396 7.99 37.00 20.71
N ALA A 397 7.07 36.08 21.07
CA ALA A 397 5.94 36.34 21.93
C ALA A 397 6.38 36.86 23.31
N ALA A 398 7.35 36.18 23.93
CA ALA A 398 7.89 36.58 25.22
C ALA A 398 8.59 37.94 25.17
N ALA A 399 9.29 38.25 24.08
CA ALA A 399 10.10 39.46 23.94
C ALA A 399 9.31 40.73 23.54
N TYR A 400 8.25 40.58 22.74
CA TYR A 400 7.60 41.73 22.06
C TYR A 400 6.09 41.84 22.26
N LEU A 401 5.36 40.76 22.57
CA LEU A 401 3.90 40.83 22.69
C LEU A 401 3.46 41.31 24.08
N PRO A 402 2.35 42.07 24.18
CA PRO A 402 1.79 42.50 25.45
C PRO A 402 1.16 41.33 26.23
N ASP A 403 0.91 41.56 27.51
CA ASP A 403 0.31 40.56 28.41
C ASP A 403 -1.17 40.35 28.18
N TYR A 404 -1.46 39.47 27.22
CA TYR A 404 -2.81 39.03 26.91
C TYR A 404 -2.87 37.51 26.72
N GLY A 405 -3.91 36.87 27.27
CA GLY A 405 -4.14 35.43 27.15
C GLY A 405 -2.95 34.60 27.66
N PRO A 406 -2.35 33.68 26.85
CA PRO A 406 -1.28 32.79 27.29
C PRO A 406 0.11 33.46 27.36
N ILE A 407 0.26 34.69 26.87
CA ILE A 407 1.55 35.38 26.76
C ILE A 407 2.28 35.56 28.11
N PRO A 408 1.62 35.91 29.24
CA PRO A 408 2.31 36.04 30.53
C PRO A 408 3.00 34.74 30.97
N LEU A 409 2.33 33.59 30.77
CA LEU A 409 2.89 32.27 31.08
C LEU A 409 4.09 31.95 30.17
N ILE A 410 3.94 32.16 28.86
CA ILE A 410 5.03 31.97 27.90
C ILE A 410 6.23 32.84 28.28
N ARG A 411 6.02 34.11 28.63
CA ARG A 411 7.08 35.02 29.05
C ARG A 411 7.72 34.57 30.36
N ALA A 412 6.95 34.15 31.36
CA ALA A 412 7.48 33.65 32.62
C ALA A 412 8.41 32.44 32.42
N VAL A 413 7.99 31.47 31.59
CA VAL A 413 8.82 30.30 31.23
C VAL A 413 10.14 30.74 30.56
N HIS A 414 10.09 31.69 29.62
CA HIS A 414 11.30 32.15 28.94
C HIS A 414 12.19 32.99 29.88
N LEU A 415 11.63 33.83 30.73
CA LEU A 415 12.38 34.61 31.73
C LEU A 415 13.03 33.73 32.79
N PHE A 416 12.45 32.57 33.12
CA PHE A 416 13.11 31.59 33.98
C PHE A 416 14.49 31.19 33.44
N PHE A 417 14.60 30.97 32.13
CA PHE A 417 15.87 30.62 31.48
C PHE A 417 16.76 31.84 31.17
N PHE A 418 16.19 32.91 30.62
CA PHE A 418 16.95 34.04 30.05
C PHE A 418 17.05 35.27 30.94
N ARG A 419 16.41 35.23 32.13
CA ARG A 419 16.52 36.18 33.25
C ARG A 419 16.06 37.62 33.02
N SER A 420 16.00 38.12 31.78
CA SER A 420 15.51 39.48 31.49
C SER A 420 14.87 39.62 30.10
N ILE A 421 13.97 40.61 29.96
CA ILE A 421 13.33 40.93 28.66
C ILE A 421 14.36 41.42 27.64
N LEU A 422 15.37 42.18 28.07
CA LEU A 422 16.44 42.64 27.19
C LEU A 422 17.21 41.45 26.61
N ALA A 423 17.56 40.47 27.45
CA ALA A 423 18.21 39.24 27.00
C ALA A 423 17.35 38.49 25.98
N LEU A 424 16.04 38.37 26.20
CA LEU A 424 15.12 37.74 25.25
C LEU A 424 15.12 38.44 23.88
N LYS A 425 15.06 39.79 23.87
CA LYS A 425 15.10 40.58 22.63
C LYS A 425 16.40 40.38 21.87
N VAL A 426 17.54 40.44 22.57
CA VAL A 426 18.87 40.22 21.97
C VAL A 426 18.97 38.81 21.39
N ILE A 427 18.57 37.79 22.15
CA ILE A 427 18.61 36.39 21.72
C ILE A 427 17.73 36.17 20.50
N PHE A 428 16.52 36.73 20.48
CA PHE A 428 15.63 36.61 19.32
C PHE A 428 16.25 37.24 18.07
N VAL A 429 16.80 38.45 18.17
CA VAL A 429 17.43 39.13 17.02
C VAL A 429 18.65 38.34 16.52
N LEU A 430 19.49 37.85 17.42
CA LEU A 430 20.65 37.02 17.05
C LEU A 430 20.21 35.71 16.37
N ALA A 431 19.20 35.03 16.91
CA ALA A 431 18.66 33.81 16.32
C ALA A 431 18.04 34.07 14.93
N ALA A 432 17.26 35.14 14.78
CA ALA A 432 16.68 35.53 13.50
C ALA A 432 17.77 35.88 12.47
N ALA A 433 18.80 36.62 12.87
CA ALA A 433 19.93 36.95 12.00
C ALA A 433 20.71 35.70 11.57
N ALA A 434 20.92 34.75 12.50
CA ALA A 434 21.55 33.46 12.19
C ALA A 434 20.72 32.67 11.15
N HIS A 435 19.40 32.57 11.33
CA HIS A 435 18.51 31.90 10.37
C HIS A 435 18.56 32.54 8.97
N VAL A 436 18.60 33.89 8.88
CA VAL A 436 18.77 34.60 7.61
C VAL A 436 20.13 34.27 6.97
N GLY A 437 21.20 34.34 7.74
CA GLY A 437 22.55 34.04 7.27
C GLY A 437 22.67 32.60 6.76
N GLU A 438 22.14 31.64 7.52
CA GLU A 438 22.08 30.23 7.15
C GLU A 438 21.24 30.01 5.88
N ALA A 439 20.11 30.72 5.74
CA ALA A 439 19.26 30.63 4.55
C ALA A 439 19.95 31.15 3.29
N ILE A 440 20.62 32.30 3.37
CA ILE A 440 21.39 32.86 2.25
C ILE A 440 22.52 31.91 1.85
N TYR A 441 23.26 31.38 2.83
CA TYR A 441 24.31 30.41 2.59
C TYR A 441 23.75 29.12 1.96
N ALA A 442 22.64 28.60 2.48
CA ALA A 442 21.96 27.43 1.91
C ALA A 442 21.50 27.69 0.46
N TRP A 443 20.99 28.88 0.14
CA TRP A 443 20.63 29.21 -1.24
C TRP A 443 21.86 29.16 -2.15
N ASN A 444 22.97 29.78 -1.75
CA ASN A 444 24.18 29.80 -2.58
C ASN A 444 24.74 28.40 -2.84
N VAL A 445 24.79 27.55 -1.80
CA VAL A 445 25.17 26.14 -1.95
C VAL A 445 24.16 25.39 -2.82
N ALA A 446 22.87 25.56 -2.61
CA ALA A 446 21.84 24.85 -3.37
C ALA A 446 21.85 25.20 -4.86
N LYS A 447 22.27 26.40 -5.27
CA LYS A 447 22.41 26.73 -6.70
C LYS A 447 23.40 25.83 -7.43
N THR A 448 24.42 25.31 -6.75
CA THR A 448 25.42 24.43 -7.38
C THR A 448 25.02 22.96 -7.32
N ILE A 449 24.43 22.51 -6.22
CA ILE A 449 24.14 21.08 -5.99
C ILE A 449 22.70 20.65 -6.25
N ASP A 450 21.74 21.59 -6.23
CA ASP A 450 20.31 21.33 -6.44
C ASP A 450 19.59 22.59 -6.98
N PRO A 451 19.96 23.06 -8.19
CA PRO A 451 19.48 24.34 -8.72
C PRO A 451 17.95 24.39 -8.85
N ALA A 452 17.31 23.25 -9.15
CA ALA A 452 15.86 23.14 -9.30
C ALA A 452 15.11 23.51 -8.00
N ASN A 453 15.71 23.27 -6.84
CA ASN A 453 15.06 23.48 -5.54
C ASN A 453 15.71 24.58 -4.69
N ALA A 454 16.61 25.38 -5.27
CA ALA A 454 17.40 26.35 -4.50
C ALA A 454 16.56 27.34 -3.67
N ARG A 455 15.40 27.78 -4.19
CA ARG A 455 14.46 28.62 -3.45
C ARG A 455 13.79 27.89 -2.28
N GLY A 456 13.49 26.60 -2.44
CA GLY A 456 12.94 25.77 -1.37
C GLY A 456 13.92 25.62 -0.20
N TRP A 457 15.20 25.40 -0.52
CA TRP A 457 16.26 25.33 0.48
C TRP A 457 16.43 26.64 1.26
N PHE A 458 16.28 27.80 0.61
CA PHE A 458 16.29 29.09 1.30
C PHE A 458 15.18 29.16 2.36
N TRP A 459 13.91 29.02 1.95
CA TRP A 459 12.78 29.18 2.87
C TRP A 459 12.73 28.13 3.96
N GLN A 460 13.07 26.89 3.64
CA GLN A 460 13.18 25.81 4.63
C GLN A 460 14.27 26.13 5.66
N THR A 461 15.43 26.64 5.22
CA THR A 461 16.53 27.00 6.12
C THR A 461 16.25 28.27 6.90
N PHE A 462 15.53 29.23 6.32
CA PHE A 462 15.06 30.39 7.07
C PHE A 462 14.13 29.98 8.23
N ALA A 463 13.23 29.02 8.00
CA ALA A 463 12.32 28.53 9.04
C ALA A 463 13.02 27.63 10.08
N LEU A 464 13.99 26.80 9.66
CA LEU A 464 14.54 25.70 10.48
C LEU A 464 16.00 25.86 10.87
N GLY A 465 16.65 26.91 10.40
CA GLY A 465 18.06 27.18 10.57
C GLY A 465 18.95 25.99 10.24
N ILE A 466 19.91 25.74 11.13
CA ILE A 466 20.95 24.72 11.01
C ILE A 466 20.44 23.31 10.71
N PHE A 467 19.22 22.95 11.13
CA PHE A 467 18.65 21.62 10.87
C PHE A 467 18.42 21.37 9.38
N SER A 468 17.94 22.38 8.66
CA SER A 468 17.81 22.32 7.21
C SER A 468 19.17 22.41 6.52
N LEU A 469 20.04 23.34 6.95
CA LEU A 469 21.36 23.54 6.35
C LEU A 469 22.23 22.27 6.43
N ARG A 470 22.18 21.53 7.53
CA ARG A 470 22.91 20.26 7.69
C ARG A 470 22.49 19.21 6.65
N LEU A 471 21.22 19.16 6.25
CA LEU A 471 20.75 18.23 5.22
C LEU A 471 21.33 18.58 3.86
N LEU A 472 21.32 19.86 3.50
CA LEU A 472 21.91 20.36 2.27
C LEU A 472 23.42 20.08 2.23
N LEU A 473 24.14 20.34 3.33
CA LEU A 473 25.58 20.09 3.41
C LEU A 473 25.94 18.60 3.33
N LYS A 474 25.12 17.70 3.88
CA LYS A 474 25.30 16.26 3.68
C LYS A 474 25.16 15.86 2.22
N ARG A 475 24.27 16.51 1.48
CA ARG A 475 24.09 16.27 0.04
C ARG A 475 25.26 16.82 -0.78
N ALA A 476 25.83 17.96 -0.40
CA ALA A 476 27.01 18.52 -1.06
C ALA A 476 28.27 17.64 -0.94
N LYS A 477 28.30 16.70 0.02
CA LYS A 477 29.39 15.74 0.23
C LYS A 477 29.23 14.43 -0.56
N LYS A 478 28.06 14.19 -1.16
CA LYS A 478 27.80 13.07 -2.06
C LYS A 478 28.00 13.53 -3.49
#